data_AF-A0A940ZY00-F1
#
_entry.id   AF-A0A940ZY00-F1
#
_cell.length_a   1.000
_cell.length_b   1.000
_cell.length_c   1.000
_cell.angle_alpha   90.00
_cell.angle_beta   90.00
_cell.angle_gamma   90.00
#
_symmetry.space_group_name_H-M   'P 1'
#
loop_
_entity.id
_entity.type
_entity.pdbx_description
1 polymer ?
#
loop_
_entity_poly.entity_id
_entity_poly.type
_entity_poly.pdbx_seq_one_letter_code
_entity_poly.pdbx_strand_id
1 'polypeptide(L)'
;QADDLVFDPEAIHRPSPQSSIDKLMKLPYGLQSLEPHGMSMDQFNTHPATIYTVNEFSKASAGLEEYVTGRLTHAASGVTA
;
A
#
# COMPACT_ATOMS: atom_id res chain seq x y z
N GLN A 1 -4.61 15.55 7.22
CA GLN A 1 -6.05 15.89 7.28
C GLN A 1 -6.89 14.65 7.02
N ALA A 2 -6.73 13.60 7.83
CA ALA A 2 -7.59 12.42 7.78
C ALA A 2 -8.58 12.37 8.96
N ASP A 3 -8.38 13.23 9.97
CA ASP A 3 -9.07 13.16 11.26
C ASP A 3 -10.47 13.82 11.26
N ASP A 4 -10.82 14.55 10.19
CA ASP A 4 -12.11 15.28 10.04
C ASP A 4 -13.04 14.67 8.96
N LEU A 5 -12.81 13.42 8.56
CA LEU A 5 -13.66 12.77 7.56
C LEU A 5 -14.99 12.33 8.18
N VAL A 6 -16.07 13.05 7.87
CA VAL A 6 -17.43 12.64 8.21
C VAL A 6 -17.93 11.63 7.18
N PHE A 7 -18.33 10.44 7.65
CA PHE A 7 -18.90 9.41 6.79
C PHE A 7 -20.24 9.89 6.20
N ASP A 8 -20.34 9.84 4.88
CA ASP A 8 -21.53 10.20 4.13
C ASP A 8 -22.08 8.92 3.45
N PRO A 9 -23.19 8.34 3.94
CA PRO A 9 -23.74 7.09 3.39
C PRO A 9 -24.19 7.23 1.94
N GLU A 10 -24.54 8.44 1.48
CA GLU A 10 -25.00 8.71 0.12
C GLU A 10 -23.84 9.01 -0.83
N ALA A 11 -22.60 9.05 -0.33
CA ALA A 11 -21.42 9.41 -1.11
C ALA A 11 -21.23 8.56 -2.36
N ILE A 12 -21.66 7.29 -2.32
CA ILE A 12 -21.51 6.33 -3.41
C ILE A 12 -22.33 6.69 -4.65
N HIS A 13 -23.42 7.46 -4.47
CA HIS A 13 -24.32 7.87 -5.54
C HIS A 13 -23.88 9.18 -6.20
N ARG A 14 -22.92 9.89 -5.59
CA ARG A 14 -22.38 11.11 -6.18
C ARG A 14 -21.53 10.77 -7.40
N PRO A 15 -21.56 11.62 -8.44
CA PRO A 15 -20.66 11.44 -9.57
C PRO A 15 -19.20 11.54 -9.11
N SER A 16 -18.34 10.75 -9.72
CA SER A 16 -16.90 10.82 -9.47
C SER A 16 -16.38 12.24 -9.72
N PRO A 17 -15.40 12.73 -8.95
CA PRO A 17 -14.89 14.08 -9.07
C PRO A 17 -14.09 14.25 -10.36
N GLN A 18 -14.76 14.70 -11.42
CA GLN A 18 -14.17 14.78 -12.76
C GLN A 18 -12.90 15.62 -12.80
N SER A 19 -12.85 16.74 -12.08
CA SER A 19 -11.66 17.60 -12.03
C SER A 19 -10.43 16.92 -11.43
N SER A 20 -10.61 15.97 -10.52
CA SER A 20 -9.52 15.16 -9.96
C SER A 20 -9.09 14.08 -10.94
N ILE A 21 -10.04 13.43 -11.62
CA ILE A 21 -9.76 12.45 -12.67
C ILE A 21 -8.98 13.13 -13.81
N ASP A 22 -9.41 14.30 -14.28
CA ASP A 22 -8.74 15.03 -15.36
C ASP A 22 -7.30 15.41 -15.00
N LYS A 23 -7.02 15.71 -13.73
CA LYS A 23 -5.65 15.95 -13.25
C LYS A 23 -4.83 14.67 -13.22
N LEU A 24 -5.42 13.57 -12.74
CA LEU A 24 -4.78 12.25 -12.71
C LEU A 24 -4.40 11.78 -14.11
N MET A 25 -5.31 11.95 -15.07
CA MET A 25 -5.13 11.54 -16.47
C MET A 25 -4.08 12.35 -17.24
N LYS A 26 -3.59 13.48 -16.68
CA LYS A 26 -2.44 14.21 -17.25
C LYS A 26 -1.10 13.60 -16.85
N LEU A 27 -1.08 12.72 -15.85
CA LEU A 27 0.13 12.04 -15.42
C LEU A 27 0.34 10.80 -16.31
N PRO A 28 1.57 10.55 -16.80
CA PRO A 28 1.86 9.36 -17.61
C PRO A 28 1.38 8.05 -16.97
N TYR A 29 1.60 7.91 -15.66
CA TYR A 29 1.20 6.73 -14.89
C TYR A 29 -0.31 6.60 -14.72
N GLY A 30 -1.04 7.73 -14.70
CA GLY A 30 -2.50 7.72 -14.64
C GLY A 30 -3.10 7.07 -15.89
N LEU A 31 -2.58 7.42 -17.07
CA LEU A 31 -2.96 6.78 -18.32
C LEU A 31 -2.52 5.32 -18.40
N GLN A 32 -1.25 5.05 -18.08
CA GLN A 32 -0.71 3.68 -18.10
C GLN A 32 -1.48 2.72 -17.19
N SER A 33 -2.06 3.20 -16.09
CA SER A 33 -2.87 2.37 -15.18
C SER A 33 -4.16 1.83 -15.81
N LEU A 34 -4.63 2.45 -16.90
CA LEU A 34 -5.86 2.08 -17.61
C LEU A 34 -5.59 1.38 -18.95
N GLU A 35 -4.34 1.34 -19.38
CA GLU A 35 -3.95 0.66 -20.62
C GLU A 35 -3.71 -0.83 -20.38
N PRO A 36 -4.23 -1.74 -21.24
CA PRO A 36 -4.01 -3.18 -21.10
C PRO A 36 -2.54 -3.62 -21.05
N HIS A 37 -1.64 -2.81 -21.62
CA HIS A 37 -0.21 -3.02 -21.67
C HIS A 37 0.58 -1.79 -21.21
N GLY A 38 0.05 -1.02 -20.26
CA GLY A 38 0.60 0.28 -19.87
C GLY A 38 2.06 0.26 -19.44
N MET A 39 2.35 -0.17 -18.22
CA MET A 39 3.71 -0.20 -17.69
C MET A 39 4.37 -1.56 -17.92
N SER A 40 5.59 -1.57 -18.45
CA SER A 40 6.37 -2.81 -18.55
C SER A 40 6.86 -3.29 -17.19
N MET A 41 7.29 -4.56 -17.08
CA MET A 41 7.83 -5.10 -15.83
C MET A 41 9.08 -4.35 -15.34
N ASP A 42 9.99 -3.98 -16.24
CA ASP A 42 11.22 -3.26 -15.87
C ASP A 42 10.92 -1.85 -15.36
N GLN A 43 9.92 -1.18 -15.96
CA GLN A 43 9.44 0.11 -15.50
C GLN A 43 8.73 -0.01 -14.14
N PHE A 44 7.93 -1.05 -13.94
CA PHE A 44 7.23 -1.30 -12.69
C PHE A 44 8.17 -1.59 -11.52
N ASN A 45 9.19 -2.42 -11.74
CA ASN A 45 10.17 -2.79 -10.72
C ASN A 45 11.07 -1.63 -10.29
N THR A 46 11.24 -0.62 -11.15
CA THR A 46 12.01 0.59 -10.85
C THR A 46 11.14 1.77 -10.42
N HIS A 47 9.81 1.61 -10.39
CA HIS A 47 8.90 2.68 -10.03
C HIS A 47 9.00 3.02 -8.52
N PRO A 48 9.11 4.31 -8.14
CA PRO A 48 9.31 4.71 -6.75
C PRO A 48 8.25 4.19 -5.77
N ALA A 49 6.98 4.16 -6.19
CA ALA A 49 5.90 3.63 -5.34
C ALA A 49 6.04 2.13 -5.10
N THR A 50 6.48 1.36 -6.10
CA THR A 50 6.72 -0.08 -5.98
C THR A 50 7.87 -0.32 -5.01
N ILE A 51 8.99 0.38 -5.19
CA ILE A 51 10.16 0.29 -4.29
C ILE A 51 9.78 0.64 -2.86
N TYR A 52 9.04 1.74 -2.66
CA TYR A 52 8.58 2.15 -1.33
C TYR A 52 7.69 1.08 -0.67
N THR A 53 6.74 0.52 -1.45
CA THR A 53 5.85 -0.54 -0.98
C THR A 53 6.62 -1.79 -0.57
N VAL A 54 7.57 -2.23 -1.41
CA VAL A 54 8.44 -3.37 -1.11
C VAL A 54 9.23 -3.11 0.17
N ASN A 55 9.84 -1.94 0.31
CA ASN A 55 10.65 -1.62 1.48
C ASN A 55 9.83 -1.63 2.79
N GLU A 56 8.68 -0.95 2.82
CA GLU A 56 7.83 -0.91 4.01
C GLU A 56 7.24 -2.29 4.34
N PHE A 57 6.83 -3.05 3.32
CA PHE A 57 6.31 -4.40 3.51
C PHE A 57 7.39 -5.36 4.03
N SER A 58 8.62 -5.30 3.47
CA SER A 58 9.76 -6.09 3.93
C SER A 58 10.11 -5.75 5.37
N LYS A 59 10.12 -4.46 5.73
CA LYS A 59 10.36 -4.02 7.11
C LYS A 59 9.29 -4.53 8.07
N ALA A 60 8.00 -4.43 7.70
CA ALA A 60 6.91 -4.94 8.51
C ALA A 60 6.99 -6.46 8.70
N SER A 61 7.33 -7.19 7.63
CA SER A 61 7.51 -8.65 7.67
C SER A 61 8.66 -9.06 8.59
N ALA A 62 9.82 -8.39 8.48
CA ALA A 62 10.96 -8.64 9.36
C ALA A 62 10.62 -8.36 10.85
N GLY A 63 9.88 -7.28 11.12
CA GLY A 63 9.42 -6.96 12.48
C GLY A 63 8.45 -8.02 13.03
N LEU A 64 7.60 -8.59 12.18
CA LEU A 64 6.72 -9.71 12.56
C LEU A 64 7.53 -10.97 12.90
N GLU A 65 8.53 -11.31 12.08
CA GLU A 65 9.42 -12.44 12.31
C GLU A 65 10.19 -12.30 13.63
N GLU A 66 10.74 -11.12 13.92
CA GLU A 66 11.41 -10.82 15.19
C GLU A 66 10.45 -10.98 16.38
N TYR A 67 9.23 -10.43 16.27
CA TYR A 67 8.22 -10.55 17.31
C TYR A 67 7.88 -12.01 17.61
N VAL A 68 7.57 -12.80 16.57
CA VAL A 68 7.22 -14.22 16.72
C VAL A 68 8.39 -15.01 17.31
N THR A 69 9.61 -14.75 16.83
CA THR A 69 10.82 -15.38 17.37
C THR A 69 10.98 -15.09 18.86
N GLY A 70 10.85 -13.83 19.27
CA GLY A 70 10.91 -13.43 20.68
C GLY A 70 9.85 -14.13 21.54
N ARG A 71 8.62 -14.29 21.01
CA ARG A 71 7.54 -15.02 21.69
C ARG A 71 7.85 -16.51 21.86
N LEU A 72 8.40 -17.15 20.82
CA LEU A 72 8.77 -18.56 20.87
C LEU A 72 9.93 -18.82 21.83
N THR A 73 10.96 -17.97 21.82
CA THR A 73 12.08 -18.06 22.77
C THR A 73 11.61 -17.88 24.22
N HIS A 74 10.73 -16.91 24.47
CA HIS A 74 10.17 -16.69 25.81
C HIS A 74 9.33 -17.87 26.29
N ALA A 75 8.51 -18.46 25.41
CA ALA A 75 7.73 -19.66 25.75
C ALA A 75 8.64 -20.85 26.06
N ALA A 76 9.73 -21.03 25.30
CA ALA A 76 10.68 -22.11 25.52
C ALA A 76 11.44 -21.97 26.85
N SER A 77 11.82 -20.75 27.26
CA SER A 77 12.52 -20.52 28.53
C SER A 77 11.62 -20.65 29.77
N GLY A 78 10.30 -20.47 29.62
CA GLY A 78 9.33 -20.73 30.68
C GLY A 78 8.99 -22.22 30.90
N VAL A 79 9.33 -23.10 29.96
CA VAL A 79 9.10 -24.56 30.06
C VAL A 79 10.23 -25.26 30.82
N THR A 80 11.38 -24.60 31.00
CA THR A 80 12.55 -25.18 31.69
C THR A 80 12.65 -24.85 33.18
N ALA A 81 11.61 -24.26 33.79
CA ALA A 81 11.54 -23.94 35.21
C ALA A 81 10.55 -24.83 35.97
#